data_AF-A0ABD3PXR1-F1
#
_entry.id   AF-A0ABD3PXR1-F1
#
_cell.length_a   1.000
_cell.length_b   1.000
_cell.length_c   1.000
_cell.angle_alpha   90.00
_cell.angle_beta   90.00
_cell.angle_gamma   90.00
#
_symmetry.space_group_name_H-M   'P 1'
#
loop_
_entity.id
_entity.type
_entity.pdbx_description
1 polymer ?
#
loop_
_entity_poly.entity_id
_entity_poly.type
_entity_poly.pdbx_seq_one_letter_code
_entity_poly.pdbx_strand_id
1 'polypeptide(L)'
;MLSNVDETTAFGGFNRNSFQVEMIEDWNDDGSSDSEENSIDNISSSEHQINPNNVHESNSPKESIAIRQMRHDVFAKLPAMKQFAAMQPSPACRPNLDAALPEWKWSNSTRFTRMYFYHARKAGGTSLARYFSNVARHYGLKFKAVEWKASEEPGEPFGETTFYVTHLREPVDRAISHFKYQGRWNCRDLGKWFNSKRSDFVPTNLNANKIETWVETGGFDDTTCPRNEFSLGECAVNCYTQWISGLSCPQYNISTEVQYEVANARLRRYNFIVILERLADERYASAIEQFFGVPGVTNRRSAFCERSSRKANKMNPLVVTNETRQILERLNEVDLRLYNEISDCGVEEYEFGRLDPARLVSNSVSSSDQSSNGGRNNKN
;
A
#
# COMPACT_ATOMS: atom_id res chain seq x y z
N MET A 1 39.43 31.35 32.80
CA MET A 1 38.35 31.93 32.00
C MET A 1 37.51 30.78 31.48
N LEU A 2 36.48 30.40 32.23
CA LEU A 2 35.51 29.36 31.88
C LEU A 2 34.15 30.04 32.02
N SER A 3 33.44 30.20 30.90
CA SER A 3 32.08 30.73 30.87
C SER A 3 31.11 29.56 30.71
N ASN A 4 30.32 29.36 31.76
CA ASN A 4 29.11 28.54 31.76
C ASN A 4 28.06 29.21 30.86
N VAL A 5 27.37 28.41 30.05
CA VAL A 5 26.10 28.77 29.44
C VAL A 5 25.10 27.70 29.88
N ASP A 6 24.17 28.12 30.74
CA ASP A 6 23.01 27.34 31.15
C ASP A 6 21.98 27.34 30.03
N GLU A 7 21.52 26.16 29.61
CA GLU A 7 20.40 25.99 28.70
C GLU A 7 19.35 25.11 29.37
N THR A 8 18.50 25.75 30.18
CA THR A 8 17.28 25.15 30.73
C THR A 8 16.13 25.34 29.76
N THR A 9 15.75 24.31 29.02
CA THR A 9 14.47 24.25 28.29
C THR A 9 13.48 23.38 29.05
N ALA A 10 12.38 24.00 29.45
CA ALA A 10 11.26 23.39 30.16
C ALA A 10 10.43 22.50 29.22
N PHE A 11 10.36 21.20 29.51
CA PHE A 11 9.38 20.31 28.89
C PHE A 11 8.02 20.48 29.57
N GLY A 12 7.12 21.22 28.91
CA GLY A 12 5.71 21.32 29.27
C GLY A 12 4.99 19.98 29.06
N GLY A 13 4.20 19.58 30.07
CA GLY A 13 3.43 18.34 30.06
C GLY A 13 2.40 18.28 28.94
N PHE A 14 2.47 17.20 28.15
CA PHE A 14 1.47 16.89 27.12
C PHE A 14 0.16 16.43 27.76
N ASN A 15 -0.88 17.24 27.56
CA ASN A 15 -2.24 16.95 27.94
C ASN A 15 -2.85 15.93 26.94
N ARG A 16 -3.23 14.74 27.43
CA ARG A 16 -3.87 13.68 26.62
C ARG A 16 -5.35 14.00 26.43
N ASN A 17 -5.68 14.89 25.50
CA ASN A 17 -7.06 14.96 24.99
C ASN A 17 -7.26 13.87 23.93
N SER A 18 -8.35 13.12 24.05
CA SER A 18 -8.71 12.02 23.16
C SER A 18 -9.04 12.55 21.77
N PHE A 19 -8.06 12.46 20.87
CA PHE A 19 -8.26 12.62 19.45
C PHE A 19 -9.02 11.38 18.95
N GLN A 20 -10.23 11.55 18.42
CA GLN A 20 -10.89 10.49 17.67
C GLN A 20 -10.15 10.34 16.34
N VAL A 21 -9.14 9.46 16.34
CA VAL A 21 -8.68 8.87 15.09
C VAL A 21 -9.82 7.97 14.67
N GLU A 22 -10.59 8.35 13.64
CA GLU A 22 -11.32 7.38 12.84
C GLU A 22 -10.27 6.53 12.11
N MET A 23 -9.57 5.70 12.88
CA MET A 23 -9.10 4.45 12.34
C MET A 23 -10.39 3.70 12.08
N ILE A 24 -10.79 3.61 10.82
CA ILE A 24 -11.57 2.45 10.38
C ILE A 24 -10.61 1.28 10.61
N GLU A 25 -10.58 0.78 11.84
CA GLU A 25 -9.87 -0.41 12.26
C GLU A 25 -10.65 -1.61 11.72
N ASP A 26 -10.72 -1.76 10.40
CA ASP A 26 -10.91 -3.08 9.78
C ASP A 26 -9.59 -3.86 9.85
N TRP A 27 -8.91 -3.82 11.00
CA TRP A 27 -7.78 -4.69 11.36
C TRP A 27 -8.25 -5.85 12.25
N ASN A 28 -9.55 -6.15 12.25
CA ASN A 28 -10.02 -7.49 12.56
C ASN A 28 -9.72 -8.35 11.34
N ASP A 29 -8.45 -8.74 11.21
CA ASP A 29 -8.05 -9.95 10.50
C ASP A 29 -8.35 -11.12 11.44
N ASP A 30 -9.63 -11.33 11.73
CA ASP A 30 -10.11 -12.61 12.22
C ASP A 30 -9.97 -13.56 11.04
N GLY A 31 -8.84 -14.27 10.95
CA GLY A 31 -8.54 -15.25 9.91
C GLY A 31 -9.57 -16.39 9.83
N SER A 32 -10.75 -16.05 9.35
CA SER A 32 -12.02 -16.78 9.31
C SER A 32 -12.73 -16.43 7.99
N SER A 33 -11.99 -16.44 6.89
CA SER A 33 -12.60 -16.89 5.64
C SER A 33 -12.65 -18.42 5.69
N ASP A 34 -13.62 -18.96 6.42
CA ASP A 34 -14.00 -20.37 6.30
C ASP A 34 -14.67 -20.52 4.92
N SER A 35 -13.87 -20.65 3.87
CA SER A 35 -14.30 -21.34 2.66
C SER A 35 -14.21 -22.83 2.97
N GLU A 36 -15.37 -23.48 3.08
CA GLU A 36 -15.52 -24.93 3.21
C GLU A 36 -14.75 -25.64 2.06
N GLU A 37 -13.54 -26.13 2.36
CA GLU A 37 -12.84 -27.09 1.50
C GLU A 37 -13.53 -28.45 1.64
N ASN A 38 -14.41 -28.75 0.68
CA ASN A 38 -14.90 -30.11 0.46
C ASN A 38 -13.79 -30.98 -0.14
N SER A 39 -13.52 -32.08 0.55
CA SER A 39 -12.99 -33.38 0.12
C SER A 39 -12.47 -33.50 -1.32
N ILE A 40 -11.16 -33.70 -1.44
CA ILE A 40 -10.52 -34.28 -2.64
C ILE A 40 -10.90 -35.77 -2.69
N ASP A 41 -11.84 -36.11 -3.58
CA ASP A 41 -12.06 -37.49 -4.01
C ASP A 41 -11.17 -37.83 -5.22
N ASN A 42 -10.65 -39.06 -5.16
CA ASN A 42 -9.76 -39.71 -6.12
C ASN A 42 -10.25 -39.58 -7.58
N ILE A 43 -9.44 -38.93 -8.42
CA ILE A 43 -9.62 -38.96 -9.88
C ILE A 43 -8.94 -40.22 -10.42
N SER A 44 -9.76 -41.25 -10.63
CA SER A 44 -9.50 -42.38 -11.53
C SER A 44 -9.60 -41.89 -12.97
N SER A 45 -8.55 -42.15 -13.76
CA SER A 45 -8.46 -41.86 -15.18
C SER A 45 -9.53 -42.62 -15.98
N SER A 46 -10.60 -41.92 -16.37
CA SER A 46 -11.56 -42.40 -17.38
C SER A 46 -11.51 -41.49 -18.61
N GLU A 47 -11.16 -42.06 -19.76
CA GLU A 47 -11.20 -41.42 -21.07
C GLU A 47 -12.64 -40.98 -21.40
N HIS A 48 -12.90 -39.68 -21.32
CA HIS A 48 -14.15 -39.08 -21.81
C HIS A 48 -14.02 -38.75 -23.30
N GLN A 49 -14.84 -39.44 -24.11
CA GLN A 49 -15.05 -39.10 -25.51
C GLN A 49 -15.70 -37.71 -25.61
N ILE A 50 -14.95 -36.75 -26.16
CA ILE A 50 -15.42 -35.39 -26.42
C ILE A 50 -16.42 -35.45 -27.58
N ASN A 51 -17.67 -35.11 -27.33
CA ASN A 51 -18.73 -34.97 -28.33
C ASN A 51 -18.59 -33.59 -29.02
N PRO A 52 -18.20 -33.50 -30.31
CA PRO A 52 -17.87 -32.24 -30.97
C PRO A 52 -19.09 -31.39 -31.37
N ASN A 53 -20.32 -31.80 -31.07
CA ASN A 53 -21.54 -31.14 -31.55
C ASN A 53 -22.34 -30.37 -30.49
N ASN A 54 -21.80 -30.16 -29.28
CA ASN A 54 -22.46 -29.34 -28.27
C ASN A 54 -21.75 -27.98 -28.11
N VAL A 55 -21.77 -27.18 -29.18
CA VAL A 55 -21.47 -25.75 -29.10
C VAL A 55 -22.65 -25.10 -28.37
N HIS A 56 -22.64 -25.19 -27.04
CA HIS A 56 -23.40 -24.27 -26.22
C HIS A 56 -22.88 -22.89 -26.58
N GLU A 57 -23.68 -22.16 -27.36
CA GLU A 57 -23.56 -20.72 -27.57
C GLU A 57 -23.61 -20.10 -26.17
N SER A 58 -22.45 -20.00 -25.54
CA SER A 58 -22.30 -19.51 -24.20
C SER A 58 -22.81 -18.09 -24.24
N ASN A 59 -23.96 -17.86 -23.60
CA ASN A 59 -24.53 -16.54 -23.38
C ASN A 59 -23.45 -15.65 -22.77
N SER A 60 -22.70 -14.95 -23.63
CA SER A 60 -21.69 -13.99 -23.23
C SER A 60 -22.39 -13.02 -22.27
N PRO A 61 -21.96 -12.95 -21.00
CA PRO A 61 -22.59 -12.07 -20.03
C PRO A 61 -22.64 -10.69 -20.63
N LYS A 62 -23.84 -10.13 -20.79
CA LYS A 62 -24.04 -8.79 -21.37
C LYS A 62 -23.11 -7.83 -20.61
N GLU A 63 -22.04 -7.40 -21.27
CA GLU A 63 -21.07 -6.43 -20.74
C GLU A 63 -21.88 -5.26 -20.16
N SER A 64 -21.71 -4.99 -18.87
CA SER A 64 -22.50 -3.93 -18.24
C SER A 64 -22.16 -2.59 -18.89
N ILE A 65 -23.17 -1.73 -19.06
CA ILE A 65 -23.00 -0.37 -19.61
C ILE A 65 -21.92 0.40 -18.83
N ALA A 66 -21.84 0.18 -17.51
CA ALA A 66 -20.84 0.78 -16.64
C ALA A 66 -19.39 0.38 -17.01
N ILE A 67 -19.14 -0.91 -17.29
CA ILE A 67 -17.80 -1.38 -17.70
C ILE A 67 -17.41 -0.77 -19.05
N ARG A 68 -18.33 -0.74 -20.01
CA ARG A 68 -18.08 -0.14 -21.32
C ARG A 68 -17.76 1.36 -21.20
N GLN A 69 -18.52 2.08 -20.37
CA GLN A 69 -18.29 3.52 -20.14
C GLN A 69 -16.95 3.78 -19.48
N MET A 70 -16.62 3.04 -18.41
CA MET A 70 -15.33 3.16 -17.72
C MET A 70 -14.17 2.93 -18.70
N ARG A 71 -14.25 1.87 -19.52
CA ARG A 71 -13.21 1.56 -20.49
C ARG A 71 -13.06 2.68 -21.52
N HIS A 72 -14.16 3.18 -22.05
CA HIS A 72 -14.15 4.34 -22.95
C HIS A 72 -13.50 5.56 -22.30
N ASP A 73 -13.82 5.87 -21.04
CA ASP A 73 -13.27 7.01 -20.32
C ASP A 73 -11.76 6.88 -20.05
N VAL A 74 -11.28 5.67 -19.73
CA VAL A 74 -9.85 5.38 -19.59
C VAL A 74 -9.13 5.65 -20.90
N PHE A 75 -9.61 5.09 -22.02
CA PHE A 75 -8.96 5.27 -23.33
C PHE A 75 -9.02 6.71 -23.82
N ALA A 76 -10.12 7.43 -23.57
CA ALA A 76 -10.24 8.84 -23.93
C ALA A 76 -9.25 9.73 -23.17
N LYS A 77 -8.92 9.40 -21.90
CA LYS A 77 -7.98 10.15 -21.06
C LYS A 77 -6.52 9.73 -21.24
N LEU A 78 -6.27 8.56 -21.83
CA LEU A 78 -4.93 7.98 -21.92
C LEU A 78 -3.86 8.90 -22.55
N PRO A 79 -4.13 9.64 -23.64
CA PRO A 79 -3.15 10.59 -24.18
C PRO A 79 -2.75 11.68 -23.18
N ALA A 80 -3.71 12.24 -22.45
CA ALA A 80 -3.46 13.28 -21.44
C ALA A 80 -2.68 12.72 -20.24
N MET A 81 -2.98 11.49 -19.80
CA MET A 81 -2.25 10.79 -18.75
C MET A 81 -0.77 10.60 -19.11
N LYS A 82 -0.49 10.11 -20.32
CA LYS A 82 0.89 9.93 -20.83
C LYS A 82 1.65 11.25 -20.90
N GLN A 83 1.01 12.28 -21.46
CA GLN A 83 1.60 13.61 -21.55
C GLN A 83 1.91 14.17 -20.16
N PHE A 84 0.96 14.06 -19.22
CA PHE A 84 1.16 14.49 -17.84
C PHE A 84 2.34 13.74 -17.20
N ALA A 85 2.35 12.41 -17.28
CA ALA A 85 3.40 11.60 -16.68
C ALA A 85 4.80 11.96 -17.21
N ALA A 86 4.94 12.20 -18.51
CA ALA A 86 6.20 12.59 -19.12
C ALA A 86 6.73 13.96 -18.65
N MET A 87 5.84 14.87 -18.23
CA MET A 87 6.21 16.22 -17.78
C MET A 87 6.44 16.33 -16.28
N GLN A 88 5.91 15.39 -15.48
CA GLN A 88 6.01 15.47 -14.03
C GLN A 88 7.27 14.77 -13.51
N PRO A 89 8.04 15.40 -12.60
CA PRO A 89 9.11 14.70 -11.90
C PRO A 89 8.52 13.59 -11.02
N SER A 90 9.33 12.59 -10.68
CA SER A 90 8.91 11.56 -9.74
C SER A 90 8.79 12.14 -8.31
N PRO A 91 7.67 11.91 -7.60
CA PRO A 91 7.53 12.28 -6.20
C PRO A 91 8.43 11.50 -5.22
N ALA A 92 9.11 10.44 -5.68
CA ALA A 92 10.17 9.78 -4.90
C ALA A 92 11.48 10.58 -4.88
N CYS A 93 11.68 11.42 -5.90
CA CYS A 93 12.88 12.22 -6.11
C CYS A 93 12.66 13.67 -5.70
N ARG A 94 11.50 14.22 -6.07
CA ARG A 94 11.11 15.61 -5.82
C ARG A 94 9.68 15.62 -5.30
N PRO A 95 9.49 15.60 -3.97
CA PRO A 95 8.17 15.70 -3.38
C PRO A 95 7.38 16.89 -3.92
N ASN A 96 6.11 16.67 -4.20
CA ASN A 96 5.22 17.72 -4.70
C ASN A 96 4.37 18.26 -3.56
N LEU A 97 4.40 19.57 -3.33
CA LEU A 97 3.59 20.24 -2.30
C LEU A 97 2.28 20.81 -2.84
N ASP A 98 2.00 20.68 -4.13
CA ASP A 98 0.74 21.11 -4.71
C ASP A 98 -0.36 20.08 -4.50
N ALA A 99 -1.59 20.56 -4.33
CA ALA A 99 -2.75 19.70 -4.17
C ALA A 99 -3.20 19.21 -5.54
N ALA A 100 -3.34 17.89 -5.68
CA ALA A 100 -3.89 17.29 -6.89
C ALA A 100 -5.36 17.72 -7.07
N LEU A 101 -5.69 18.18 -8.26
CA LEU A 101 -7.05 18.57 -8.68
C LEU A 101 -7.55 17.64 -9.80
N PRO A 102 -8.87 17.55 -10.06
CA PRO A 102 -9.39 16.82 -11.20
C PRO A 102 -8.71 17.21 -12.52
N GLU A 103 -8.80 16.32 -13.51
CA GLU A 103 -8.26 16.55 -14.87
C GLU A 103 -6.75 16.78 -14.92
N TRP A 104 -5.97 16.09 -14.07
CA TRP A 104 -4.50 16.13 -14.12
C TRP A 104 -3.92 17.51 -13.80
N LYS A 105 -4.60 18.30 -12.98
CA LYS A 105 -4.20 19.65 -12.57
C LYS A 105 -3.62 19.66 -11.16
N TRP A 106 -2.87 20.71 -10.86
CA TRP A 106 -2.29 21.01 -9.55
C TRP A 106 -2.76 22.38 -9.04
N SER A 107 -2.81 22.54 -7.72
CA SER A 107 -3.09 23.83 -7.08
C SER A 107 -2.11 24.11 -5.94
N ASN A 108 -1.51 25.31 -5.98
CA ASN A 108 -0.63 25.80 -4.93
C ASN A 108 -1.38 26.59 -3.82
N SER A 109 -2.62 27.01 -4.07
CA SER A 109 -3.43 27.80 -3.13
C SER A 109 -4.19 26.92 -2.14
N THR A 110 -4.33 25.65 -2.45
CA THR A 110 -5.12 24.70 -1.68
C THR A 110 -4.30 24.13 -0.52
N ARG A 111 -4.87 24.22 0.69
CA ARG A 111 -4.29 23.64 1.91
C ARG A 111 -4.80 22.22 2.12
N PHE A 112 -3.93 21.31 2.54
CA PHE A 112 -4.27 19.92 2.83
C PHE A 112 -5.00 19.80 4.17
N THR A 113 -6.03 18.96 4.19
CA THR A 113 -6.87 18.62 5.36
C THR A 113 -6.77 17.13 5.71
N ARG A 114 -6.34 16.30 4.76
CA ARG A 114 -6.16 14.85 4.90
C ARG A 114 -4.77 14.43 4.43
N MET A 115 -4.21 13.42 5.07
CA MET A 115 -3.12 12.60 4.56
C MET A 115 -3.66 11.22 4.21
N TYR A 116 -3.46 10.79 2.97
CA TYR A 116 -3.84 9.48 2.48
C TYR A 116 -2.58 8.64 2.28
N PHE A 117 -2.51 7.47 2.92
CA PHE A 117 -1.43 6.52 2.76
C PHE A 117 -1.93 5.27 2.03
N TYR A 118 -1.42 5.05 0.82
CA TYR A 118 -1.60 3.76 0.16
C TYR A 118 -0.56 2.76 0.66
N HIS A 119 -1.02 1.73 1.36
CA HIS A 119 -0.17 0.66 1.88
C HIS A 119 0.02 -0.43 0.83
N ALA A 120 1.11 -0.35 0.07
CA ALA A 120 1.47 -1.41 -0.85
C ALA A 120 1.99 -2.65 -0.08
N ARG A 121 1.34 -3.80 -0.28
CA ARG A 121 1.64 -4.98 0.53
C ARG A 121 3.06 -5.45 0.32
N LYS A 122 3.69 -5.86 1.43
CA LYS A 122 5.06 -6.42 1.48
C LYS A 122 6.16 -5.45 1.04
N ALA A 123 5.82 -4.16 0.97
CA ALA A 123 6.77 -3.07 0.80
C ALA A 123 7.07 -2.33 2.13
N GLY A 124 6.87 -2.98 3.29
CA GLY A 124 7.23 -2.40 4.60
C GLY A 124 6.21 -1.40 5.17
N GLY A 125 5.00 -1.35 4.62
CA GLY A 125 4.07 -0.28 4.94
C GLY A 125 3.44 -0.31 6.33
N THR A 126 3.48 -1.42 7.08
CA THR A 126 3.04 -1.43 8.49
C THR A 126 3.83 -0.45 9.36
N SER A 127 5.14 -0.31 9.12
CA SER A 127 5.99 0.65 9.84
C SER A 127 5.73 2.08 9.35
N LEU A 128 5.61 2.27 8.03
CA LEU A 128 5.35 3.57 7.43
C LEU A 128 3.95 4.11 7.72
N ALA A 129 2.92 3.27 7.80
CA ALA A 129 1.57 3.67 8.21
C ALA A 129 1.59 4.31 9.60
N ARG A 130 2.34 3.72 10.54
CA ARG A 130 2.52 4.29 11.88
C ARG A 130 3.27 5.61 11.83
N TYR A 131 4.34 5.69 11.03
CA TYR A 131 5.09 6.92 10.83
C TYR A 131 4.20 8.04 10.28
N PHE A 132 3.49 7.80 9.17
CA PHE A 132 2.60 8.79 8.56
C PHE A 132 1.39 9.14 9.42
N SER A 133 0.88 8.20 10.23
CA SER A 133 -0.12 8.52 11.25
C SER A 133 0.43 9.53 12.28
N ASN A 134 1.70 9.40 12.68
CA ASN A 134 2.34 10.38 13.55
C ASN A 134 2.55 11.74 12.86
N VAL A 135 2.92 11.74 11.57
CA VAL A 135 3.04 12.96 10.76
C VAL A 135 1.69 13.67 10.66
N ALA A 136 0.63 12.95 10.27
CA ALA A 136 -0.71 13.51 10.18
C ALA A 136 -1.17 14.11 11.51
N ARG A 137 -0.94 13.40 12.62
CA ARG A 137 -1.24 13.90 13.98
C ARG A 137 -0.41 15.12 14.36
N HIS A 138 0.86 15.17 14.00
CA HIS A 138 1.74 16.33 14.25
C HIS A 138 1.18 17.61 13.60
N TYR A 139 0.61 17.48 12.41
CA TYR A 139 0.04 18.61 11.65
C TYR A 139 -1.48 18.78 11.78
N GLY A 140 -2.17 17.96 12.59
CA GLY A 140 -3.63 18.02 12.76
C GLY A 140 -4.44 17.59 11.53
N LEU A 141 -3.85 16.78 10.64
CA LEU A 141 -4.50 16.23 9.45
C LEU A 141 -5.32 14.97 9.79
N LYS A 142 -6.41 14.74 9.05
CA LYS A 142 -7.05 13.42 9.04
C LYS A 142 -6.11 12.40 8.40
N PHE A 143 -5.99 11.21 8.98
CA PHE A 143 -5.16 10.14 8.41
C PHE A 143 -6.04 9.01 7.90
N LYS A 144 -5.91 8.64 6.62
CA LYS A 144 -6.55 7.47 6.03
C LYS A 144 -5.47 6.56 5.45
N ALA A 145 -5.43 5.31 5.89
CA ALA A 145 -4.59 4.28 5.29
C ALA A 145 -5.49 3.26 4.58
N VAL A 146 -5.13 2.88 3.35
CA VAL A 146 -5.83 1.84 2.59
C VAL A 146 -4.84 0.76 2.18
N GLU A 147 -5.25 -0.50 2.37
CA GLU A 147 -4.57 -1.70 1.91
C GLU A 147 -5.59 -2.55 1.11
N TRP A 148 -5.13 -3.52 0.32
CA TRP A 148 -5.93 -4.56 -0.36
C TRP A 148 -6.84 -4.13 -1.50
N LYS A 149 -7.17 -2.85 -1.61
CA LYS A 149 -8.05 -2.29 -2.64
C LYS A 149 -7.26 -1.43 -3.62
N ALA A 150 -7.92 -1.01 -4.70
CA ALA A 150 -7.36 0.00 -5.59
C ALA A 150 -7.01 1.29 -4.82
N SER A 151 -5.92 1.95 -5.21
CA SER A 151 -5.59 3.25 -4.63
C SER A 151 -6.62 4.30 -5.04
N GLU A 152 -6.88 5.27 -4.17
CA GLU A 152 -7.65 6.46 -4.53
C GLU A 152 -7.00 7.19 -5.71
N GLU A 153 -7.81 7.68 -6.65
CA GLU A 153 -7.34 8.60 -7.69
C GLU A 153 -7.05 9.97 -7.04
N PRO A 154 -5.82 10.50 -7.16
CA PRO A 154 -5.53 11.82 -6.62
C PRO A 154 -6.47 12.91 -7.16
N GLY A 155 -6.89 13.83 -6.31
CA GLY A 155 -7.73 14.96 -6.70
C GLY A 155 -9.17 14.62 -7.10
N GLU A 156 -9.64 13.40 -6.89
CA GLU A 156 -11.07 13.11 -7.02
C GLU A 156 -11.91 13.90 -5.99
N PRO A 157 -13.16 14.26 -6.33
CA PRO A 157 -13.96 15.27 -5.63
C PRO A 157 -14.57 14.78 -4.31
N PHE A 158 -13.90 13.90 -3.56
CA PHE A 158 -14.36 13.39 -2.26
C PHE A 158 -14.36 14.45 -1.13
N GLY A 159 -14.42 15.74 -1.48
CA GLY A 159 -14.62 16.86 -0.56
C GLY A 159 -13.40 17.25 0.26
N GLU A 160 -12.27 16.57 0.13
CA GLU A 160 -11.09 16.79 0.98
C GLU A 160 -9.80 16.93 0.18
N THR A 161 -9.05 17.95 0.53
CA THR A 161 -7.75 18.28 -0.01
C THR A 161 -6.70 17.38 0.61
N THR A 162 -6.13 16.47 -0.19
CA THR A 162 -5.41 15.31 0.33
C THR A 162 -3.94 15.32 -0.05
N PHE A 163 -3.08 15.10 0.94
CA PHE A 163 -1.65 14.85 0.78
C PHE A 163 -1.44 13.35 0.60
N TYR A 164 -1.21 12.92 -0.65
CA TYR A 164 -1.10 11.52 -1.03
C TYR A 164 0.32 11.01 -0.82
N VAL A 165 0.45 9.96 -0.02
CA VAL A 165 1.72 9.29 0.25
C VAL A 165 1.62 7.79 -0.01
N THR A 166 2.70 7.21 -0.51
CA THR A 166 2.81 5.75 -0.68
C THR A 166 4.28 5.36 -0.52
N HIS A 167 4.55 4.08 -0.73
CA HIS A 167 5.87 3.53 -0.68
C HIS A 167 6.00 2.41 -1.70
N LEU A 168 7.22 2.28 -2.23
CA LEU A 168 7.58 1.26 -3.17
C LEU A 168 8.77 0.46 -2.63
N ARG A 169 8.83 -0.77 -3.09
CA ARG A 169 9.90 -1.74 -2.90
C ARG A 169 10.14 -2.38 -4.26
N GLU A 170 11.39 -2.72 -4.55
CA GLU A 170 11.77 -3.41 -5.77
C GLU A 170 10.83 -4.63 -5.99
N PRO A 171 10.17 -4.73 -7.15
CA PRO A 171 9.09 -5.70 -7.39
C PRO A 171 9.46 -7.17 -7.14
N VAL A 172 10.66 -7.60 -7.51
CA VAL A 172 11.10 -9.00 -7.32
C VAL A 172 11.31 -9.31 -5.84
N ASP A 173 11.98 -8.42 -5.12
CA ASP A 173 12.18 -8.53 -3.69
C ASP A 173 10.86 -8.39 -2.91
N ARG A 174 9.89 -7.59 -3.41
CA ARG A 174 8.52 -7.56 -2.90
C ARG A 174 7.85 -8.92 -3.07
N ALA A 175 7.90 -9.52 -4.26
CA ALA A 175 7.30 -10.82 -4.54
C ALA A 175 7.91 -11.93 -3.66
N ILE A 176 9.25 -11.98 -3.55
CA ILE A 176 9.96 -12.92 -2.66
C ILE A 176 9.55 -12.69 -1.19
N SER A 177 9.40 -11.44 -0.78
CA SER A 177 8.94 -11.11 0.57
C SER A 177 7.49 -11.51 0.81
N HIS A 178 6.64 -11.44 -0.21
CA HIS A 178 5.26 -11.92 -0.14
C HIS A 178 5.25 -13.42 0.09
N PHE A 179 5.97 -14.16 -0.77
CA PHE A 179 6.09 -15.60 -0.65
C PHE A 179 6.63 -16.01 0.72
N LYS A 180 7.72 -15.41 1.22
CA LYS A 180 8.27 -15.73 2.55
C LYS A 180 7.27 -15.55 3.70
N TYR A 181 6.34 -14.61 3.57
CA TYR A 181 5.36 -14.30 4.62
C TYR A 181 4.09 -15.14 4.50
N GLN A 182 3.41 -15.17 3.34
CA GLN A 182 2.11 -15.84 3.15
C GLN A 182 2.23 -17.10 2.31
N GLY A 183 2.96 -17.04 1.20
CA GLY A 183 3.02 -18.17 0.25
C GLY A 183 3.75 -19.39 0.80
N ARG A 184 4.74 -19.21 1.68
CA ARG A 184 5.63 -20.29 2.14
C ARG A 184 5.05 -21.10 3.29
N TRP A 185 4.32 -20.43 4.18
CA TRP A 185 3.84 -20.99 5.43
C TRP A 185 2.43 -20.49 5.71
N ASN A 186 1.54 -21.37 6.18
CA ASN A 186 0.26 -20.93 6.71
C ASN A 186 0.47 -20.13 8.01
N CYS A 187 -0.01 -18.88 8.04
CA CYS A 187 0.19 -17.99 9.19
C CYS A 187 -0.52 -18.48 10.46
N ARG A 188 -1.67 -19.19 10.33
CA ARG A 188 -2.42 -19.77 11.45
C ARG A 188 -1.59 -20.87 12.13
N ASP A 189 -0.98 -21.73 11.34
CA ASP A 189 -0.14 -22.82 11.84
C ASP A 189 1.16 -22.30 12.47
N LEU A 190 1.78 -21.29 11.87
CA LEU A 190 2.91 -20.60 12.47
C LEU A 190 2.56 -19.91 13.79
N GLY A 191 1.38 -19.29 13.87
CA GLY A 191 0.87 -18.69 15.10
C GLY A 191 0.69 -19.71 16.22
N LYS A 192 0.10 -20.87 15.90
CA LYS A 192 -0.04 -22.00 16.84
C LYS A 192 1.33 -22.53 17.28
N TRP A 193 2.25 -22.76 16.35
CA TRP A 193 3.61 -23.22 16.64
C TRP A 193 4.40 -22.27 17.52
N PHE A 194 4.28 -20.96 17.29
CA PHE A 194 5.05 -19.99 18.03
C PHE A 194 4.53 -19.77 19.46
N ASN A 195 3.22 -19.89 19.67
CA ASN A 195 2.57 -19.61 20.97
C ASN A 195 2.28 -20.87 21.80
N SER A 196 2.19 -22.06 21.20
CA SER A 196 1.84 -23.30 21.89
C SER A 196 3.07 -24.14 22.24
N LYS A 197 3.11 -24.65 23.48
CA LYS A 197 4.08 -25.68 23.89
C LYS A 197 3.77 -27.07 23.27
N ARG A 198 2.61 -27.25 22.65
CA ARG A 198 2.11 -28.51 22.08
C ARG A 198 1.58 -28.29 20.65
N SER A 199 2.36 -27.63 19.81
CA SER A 199 2.02 -27.55 18.39
C SER A 199 2.53 -28.79 17.67
N ASP A 200 1.63 -29.50 17.00
CA ASP A 200 2.00 -30.61 16.12
C ASP A 200 2.66 -30.10 14.82
N PHE A 201 2.46 -28.82 14.48
CA PHE A 201 3.16 -28.18 13.38
C PHE A 201 4.58 -27.78 13.80
N VAL A 202 5.57 -28.28 13.07
CA VAL A 202 6.98 -27.84 13.12
C VAL A 202 7.38 -27.46 11.69
N PRO A 203 7.92 -26.24 11.47
CA PRO A 203 8.41 -25.86 10.15
C PRO A 203 9.55 -26.77 9.70
N THR A 204 9.40 -27.41 8.55
CA THR A 204 10.41 -28.26 7.91
C THR A 204 10.49 -27.94 6.42
N ASN A 205 11.54 -28.38 5.73
CA ASN A 205 11.59 -28.26 4.27
C ASN A 205 10.53 -29.10 3.55
N LEU A 206 9.98 -30.14 4.20
CA LEU A 206 8.98 -31.02 3.60
C LEU A 206 7.58 -30.39 3.56
N ASN A 207 7.24 -29.56 4.56
CA ASN A 207 5.95 -28.85 4.62
C ASN A 207 6.05 -27.37 4.25
N ALA A 208 7.23 -26.89 3.84
CA ALA A 208 7.37 -25.57 3.26
C ALA A 208 6.85 -25.59 1.82
N ASN A 209 5.99 -24.64 1.46
CA ASN A 209 5.69 -24.43 0.05
C ASN A 209 6.98 -24.00 -0.68
N LYS A 210 7.03 -24.31 -1.97
CA LYS A 210 8.16 -24.04 -2.86
C LYS A 210 7.94 -22.72 -3.60
N ILE A 211 9.00 -21.96 -3.85
CA ILE A 211 8.88 -20.71 -4.59
C ILE A 211 8.65 -20.98 -6.08
N GLU A 212 9.08 -22.14 -6.56
CA GLU A 212 8.90 -22.61 -7.92
C GLU A 212 7.41 -22.78 -8.26
N THR A 213 6.62 -23.39 -7.36
CA THR A 213 5.16 -23.51 -7.52
C THR A 213 4.45 -22.17 -7.45
N TRP A 214 4.98 -21.23 -6.67
CA TRP A 214 4.48 -19.86 -6.62
C TRP A 214 4.74 -19.10 -7.92
N VAL A 215 5.88 -19.35 -8.55
CA VAL A 215 6.23 -18.74 -9.84
C VAL A 215 5.38 -19.27 -10.98
N GLU A 216 5.08 -20.57 -11.00
CA GLU A 216 4.25 -21.22 -12.04
C GLU A 216 2.83 -20.64 -12.11
N THR A 217 2.26 -20.30 -10.96
CA THR A 217 0.92 -19.68 -10.85
C THR A 217 0.96 -18.16 -10.99
N GLY A 218 2.15 -17.56 -11.14
CA GLY A 218 2.34 -16.12 -11.02
C GLY A 218 2.03 -15.58 -9.62
N GLY A 219 1.91 -16.47 -8.62
CA GLY A 219 1.51 -16.17 -7.25
C GLY A 219 0.15 -15.50 -7.18
N PHE A 220 -0.77 -15.98 -8.01
CA PHE A 220 -2.14 -15.48 -8.07
C PHE A 220 -3.12 -16.58 -7.69
N ASP A 221 -4.09 -16.22 -6.87
CA ASP A 221 -5.43 -16.76 -7.02
C ASP A 221 -6.10 -16.05 -8.21
N ASP A 222 -6.99 -16.74 -8.92
CA ASP A 222 -7.80 -16.11 -9.97
C ASP A 222 -8.42 -14.83 -9.43
N THR A 223 -8.07 -13.69 -10.05
CA THR A 223 -8.51 -12.38 -9.57
C THR A 223 -10.01 -12.28 -9.79
N THR A 224 -10.78 -12.57 -8.75
CA THR A 224 -12.22 -12.32 -8.76
C THR A 224 -12.44 -10.88 -8.33
N CYS A 225 -13.28 -10.17 -9.09
CA CYS A 225 -13.78 -8.84 -8.69
C CYS A 225 -15.26 -8.96 -8.33
N PRO A 226 -15.60 -9.59 -7.20
CA PRO A 226 -16.99 -9.67 -6.77
C PRO A 226 -17.55 -8.25 -6.65
N ARG A 227 -18.75 -8.03 -7.21
CA ARG A 227 -19.43 -6.72 -7.25
C ARG A 227 -18.65 -5.62 -7.99
N ASN A 228 -17.73 -5.98 -8.88
CA ASN A 228 -16.85 -5.03 -9.58
C ASN A 228 -15.94 -4.23 -8.63
N GLU A 229 -15.69 -4.72 -7.42
CA GLU A 229 -14.70 -4.14 -6.53
C GLU A 229 -13.39 -4.92 -6.66
N PHE A 230 -12.33 -4.21 -6.99
CA PHE A 230 -11.01 -4.78 -7.11
C PHE A 230 -10.40 -4.98 -5.72
N SER A 231 -10.12 -6.24 -5.39
CA SER A 231 -9.35 -6.62 -4.21
C SER A 231 -8.23 -7.54 -4.61
N LEU A 232 -7.00 -7.16 -4.27
CA LEU A 232 -5.83 -8.00 -4.47
C LEU A 232 -5.22 -8.33 -3.12
N GLY A 233 -5.82 -9.35 -2.55
CA GLY A 233 -5.31 -10.17 -1.47
C GLY A 233 -3.85 -10.54 -1.69
N GLU A 234 -3.69 -11.52 -2.55
CA GLU A 234 -2.49 -12.33 -2.63
C GLU A 234 -1.62 -12.00 -3.85
N CYS A 235 -1.71 -10.77 -4.37
CA CYS A 235 -0.98 -10.43 -5.58
C CYS A 235 0.54 -10.60 -5.43
N ALA A 236 1.15 -11.37 -6.33
CA ALA A 236 2.59 -11.50 -6.43
C ALA A 236 3.21 -10.80 -7.64
N VAL A 237 2.48 -10.68 -8.75
CA VAL A 237 3.02 -10.21 -10.04
C VAL A 237 2.34 -8.92 -10.50
N ASN A 238 3.14 -7.93 -10.92
CA ASN A 238 2.68 -6.63 -11.41
C ASN A 238 1.73 -5.87 -10.47
N CYS A 239 1.81 -6.11 -9.16
CA CYS A 239 0.83 -5.60 -8.21
C CYS A 239 0.80 -4.09 -8.08
N TYR A 240 1.90 -3.35 -8.24
CA TYR A 240 1.82 -1.88 -8.17
C TYR A 240 0.99 -1.35 -9.33
N THR A 241 1.23 -1.86 -10.54
CA THR A 241 0.43 -1.55 -11.73
C THR A 241 -1.05 -1.84 -11.47
N GLN A 242 -1.35 -3.00 -10.89
CA GLN A 242 -2.73 -3.42 -10.64
C GLN A 242 -3.40 -2.59 -9.54
N TRP A 243 -2.75 -2.44 -8.38
CA TRP A 243 -3.20 -1.67 -7.23
C TRP A 243 -3.41 -0.19 -7.53
N ILE A 244 -2.43 0.44 -8.20
CA ILE A 244 -2.49 1.88 -8.45
C ILE A 244 -3.45 2.18 -9.60
N SER A 245 -3.53 1.35 -10.63
CA SER A 245 -4.53 1.55 -11.70
C SER A 245 -5.94 1.23 -11.25
N GLY A 246 -6.14 0.21 -10.40
CA GLY A 246 -7.46 -0.29 -10.05
C GLY A 246 -8.25 -0.84 -11.25
N LEU A 247 -7.56 -1.20 -12.34
CA LEU A 247 -8.16 -1.58 -13.62
C LEU A 247 -7.99 -3.07 -13.96
N SER A 248 -7.57 -3.89 -13.00
CA SER A 248 -7.16 -5.29 -13.26
C SER A 248 -8.27 -6.32 -13.12
N CYS A 249 -9.51 -5.90 -12.91
CA CYS A 249 -10.63 -6.83 -12.94
C CYS A 249 -10.73 -7.48 -14.33
N PRO A 250 -10.76 -8.83 -14.43
CA PRO A 250 -10.77 -9.51 -15.72
C PRO A 250 -11.89 -9.05 -16.67
N GLN A 251 -13.07 -8.76 -16.11
CA GLN A 251 -14.22 -8.30 -16.89
C GLN A 251 -14.03 -6.92 -17.55
N TYR A 252 -13.03 -6.14 -17.13
CA TYR A 252 -12.73 -4.85 -17.74
C TYR A 252 -12.00 -4.99 -19.08
N ASN A 253 -11.27 -6.10 -19.29
CA ASN A 253 -10.49 -6.36 -20.49
C ASN A 253 -9.57 -5.18 -20.87
N ILE A 254 -8.80 -4.68 -19.89
CA ILE A 254 -7.82 -3.61 -20.06
C ILE A 254 -6.42 -4.21 -19.99
N SER A 255 -5.61 -4.02 -21.04
CA SER A 255 -4.26 -4.59 -21.08
C SER A 255 -3.35 -4.00 -20.00
N THR A 256 -2.38 -4.80 -19.55
CA THR A 256 -1.41 -4.41 -18.52
C THR A 256 -0.65 -3.13 -18.89
N GLU A 257 -0.39 -2.89 -20.18
CA GLU A 257 0.25 -1.68 -20.69
C GLU A 257 -0.62 -0.44 -20.48
N VAL A 258 -1.94 -0.54 -20.67
CA VAL A 258 -2.84 0.59 -20.36
C VAL A 258 -2.89 0.82 -18.86
N GLN A 259 -2.95 -0.26 -18.07
CA GLN A 259 -2.90 -0.17 -16.61
C GLN A 259 -1.61 0.50 -16.12
N TYR A 260 -0.48 0.18 -16.74
CA TYR A 260 0.82 0.80 -16.47
C TYR A 260 0.79 2.31 -16.68
N GLU A 261 0.26 2.78 -17.80
CA GLU A 261 0.22 4.22 -18.11
C GLU A 261 -0.65 4.97 -17.10
N VAL A 262 -1.78 4.37 -16.70
CA VAL A 262 -2.64 4.91 -15.64
C VAL A 262 -1.90 4.93 -14.30
N ALA A 263 -1.22 3.83 -13.95
CA ALA A 263 -0.48 3.73 -12.70
C ALA A 263 0.69 4.73 -12.62
N ASN A 264 1.46 4.90 -13.70
CA ASN A 264 2.56 5.87 -13.82
C ASN A 264 2.04 7.31 -13.66
N ALA A 265 0.98 7.67 -14.39
CA ALA A 265 0.36 8.98 -14.28
C ALA A 265 -0.17 9.25 -12.87
N ARG A 266 -0.81 8.25 -12.22
CA ARG A 266 -1.29 8.35 -10.84
C ARG A 266 -0.19 8.49 -9.82
N LEU A 267 0.87 7.66 -9.87
CA LEU A 267 1.99 7.78 -8.94
C LEU A 267 2.66 9.14 -9.04
N ARG A 268 2.77 9.72 -10.24
CA ARG A 268 3.28 11.10 -10.43
C ARG A 268 2.35 12.19 -9.89
N ARG A 269 1.14 11.82 -9.46
CA ARG A 269 0.20 12.69 -8.72
C ARG A 269 0.25 12.50 -7.21
N TYR A 270 1.09 11.60 -6.70
CA TYR A 270 1.34 11.53 -5.26
C TYR A 270 2.22 12.71 -4.84
N ASN A 271 2.08 13.12 -3.58
CA ASN A 271 2.88 14.19 -3.00
C ASN A 271 4.25 13.68 -2.54
N PHE A 272 4.32 12.44 -2.05
CA PHE A 272 5.56 11.82 -1.58
C PHE A 272 5.54 10.30 -1.80
N ILE A 273 6.65 9.72 -2.25
CA ILE A 273 6.83 8.27 -2.37
C ILE A 273 8.11 7.85 -1.64
N VAL A 274 7.98 6.93 -0.68
CA VAL A 274 9.15 6.34 0.01
C VAL A 274 9.68 5.15 -0.78
N ILE A 275 10.98 5.10 -1.08
CA ILE A 275 11.65 3.92 -1.64
C ILE A 275 12.26 3.11 -0.50
N LEU A 276 11.76 1.90 -0.28
CA LEU A 276 12.07 1.10 0.92
C LEU A 276 13.56 0.76 1.02
N GLU A 277 14.18 0.42 -0.11
CA GLU A 277 15.60 0.07 -0.22
C GLU A 277 16.51 1.20 0.26
N ARG A 278 16.08 2.45 0.07
CA ARG A 278 16.83 3.64 0.46
C ARG A 278 16.72 3.95 1.95
N LEU A 279 15.75 3.41 2.69
CA LEU A 279 15.66 3.61 4.15
C LEU A 279 16.84 2.99 4.92
N ALA A 280 17.66 2.16 4.27
CA ALA A 280 18.92 1.69 4.83
C ALA A 280 20.03 2.77 4.82
N ASP A 281 19.94 3.79 3.95
CA ASP A 281 20.81 4.95 3.97
C ASP A 281 20.28 5.96 5.00
N GLU A 282 21.07 6.23 6.04
CA GLU A 282 20.71 7.17 7.11
C GLU A 282 20.45 8.59 6.58
N ARG A 283 21.10 8.99 5.48
CA ARG A 283 20.88 10.31 4.85
C ARG A 283 19.49 10.40 4.23
N TYR A 284 19.02 9.32 3.60
CA TYR A 284 17.67 9.27 3.02
C TYR A 284 16.61 9.30 4.11
N ALA A 285 16.79 8.48 5.16
CA ALA A 285 15.89 8.48 6.31
C ALA A 285 15.84 9.86 6.98
N SER A 286 17.00 10.48 7.22
CA SER A 286 17.11 11.83 7.78
C SER A 286 16.42 12.88 6.89
N ALA A 287 16.59 12.82 5.58
CA ALA A 287 15.92 13.72 4.64
C ALA A 287 14.38 13.60 4.70
N ILE A 288 13.84 12.39 4.85
CA ILE A 288 12.39 12.18 5.05
C ILE A 288 11.93 12.80 6.37
N GLU A 289 12.66 12.56 7.45
CA GLU A 289 12.32 13.09 8.78
C GLU A 289 12.43 14.63 8.82
N GLN A 290 13.43 15.20 8.14
CA GLN A 290 13.58 16.64 7.96
C GLN A 290 12.45 17.23 7.13
N PHE A 291 12.04 16.55 6.04
CA PHE A 291 10.93 16.99 5.20
C PHE A 291 9.64 17.08 6.01
N PHE A 292 9.31 16.04 6.79
CA PHE A 292 8.08 16.00 7.59
C PHE A 292 8.19 16.62 8.99
N GLY A 293 9.39 17.02 9.44
CA GLY A 293 9.60 17.51 10.81
C GLY A 293 9.28 16.50 11.91
N VAL A 294 9.23 15.20 11.60
CA VAL A 294 8.83 14.13 12.53
C VAL A 294 9.86 12.99 12.46
N PRO A 295 10.46 12.57 13.58
CA PRO A 295 11.45 11.50 13.57
C PRO A 295 10.82 10.10 13.58
N GLY A 296 11.64 9.08 13.32
CA GLY A 296 11.29 7.68 13.49
C GLY A 296 10.77 6.98 12.24
N VAL A 297 11.18 7.40 11.03
CA VAL A 297 10.77 6.74 9.78
C VAL A 297 11.28 5.30 9.70
N THR A 298 12.42 5.00 10.34
CA THR A 298 13.04 3.68 10.40
C THR A 298 12.53 2.81 11.55
N ASN A 299 11.63 3.34 12.39
CA ASN A 299 11.07 2.59 13.53
C ASN A 299 10.24 1.40 13.04
N ARG A 300 10.71 0.19 13.33
CA ARG A 300 10.07 -1.03 12.89
C ARG A 300 8.87 -1.38 13.78
N ARG A 301 7.72 -1.63 13.15
CA ARG A 301 6.58 -2.32 13.77
C ARG A 301 6.47 -3.70 13.16
N SER A 302 6.28 -4.71 14.01
CA SER A 302 6.06 -6.06 13.52
C SER A 302 4.63 -6.21 12.99
N ALA A 303 4.48 -6.85 11.82
CA ALA A 303 3.19 -7.31 11.32
C ALA A 303 2.75 -8.61 12.02
N PHE A 304 1.48 -8.98 11.85
CA PHE A 304 0.94 -10.26 12.33
C PHE A 304 1.77 -11.44 11.79
N CYS A 305 2.02 -12.48 12.59
CA CYS A 305 2.86 -13.63 12.18
C CYS A 305 4.32 -13.31 11.75
N GLU A 306 4.76 -12.06 11.72
CA GLU A 306 6.09 -11.73 11.19
C GLU A 306 7.21 -12.38 12.02
N ARG A 307 7.07 -12.37 13.35
CA ARG A 307 8.06 -12.97 14.26
C ARG A 307 8.17 -14.49 14.05
N SER A 308 7.03 -15.18 13.95
CA SER A 308 6.97 -16.62 13.73
C SER A 308 7.47 -17.00 12.34
N SER A 309 7.05 -16.27 11.29
CA SER A 309 7.54 -16.46 9.92
C SER A 309 9.05 -16.24 9.81
N ARG A 310 9.61 -15.18 10.41
CA ARG A 310 11.07 -14.96 10.45
C ARG A 310 11.81 -16.09 11.15
N LYS A 311 11.26 -16.61 12.26
CA LYS A 311 11.86 -17.75 12.98
C LYS A 311 11.84 -19.03 12.13
N ALA A 312 10.72 -19.34 11.49
CA ALA A 312 10.59 -20.49 10.59
C ALA A 312 11.53 -20.40 9.39
N ASN A 313 11.60 -19.22 8.75
CA ASN A 313 12.51 -18.94 7.65
C ASN A 313 13.99 -18.95 8.07
N LYS A 314 14.32 -18.70 9.34
CA LYS A 314 15.69 -18.88 9.85
C LYS A 314 16.05 -20.35 10.03
N MET A 315 15.10 -21.17 10.47
CA MET A 315 15.30 -22.63 10.64
C MET A 315 15.39 -23.36 9.31
N ASN A 316 14.56 -22.95 8.35
CA ASN A 316 14.52 -23.50 7.01
C ASN A 316 14.68 -22.34 6.01
N PRO A 317 15.90 -21.87 5.71
CA PRO A 317 16.12 -20.75 4.79
C PRO A 317 15.48 -20.98 3.42
N LEU A 318 14.92 -19.92 2.83
CA LEU A 318 14.47 -19.97 1.44
C LEU A 318 15.69 -19.79 0.56
N VAL A 319 15.95 -20.75 -0.32
CA VAL A 319 16.93 -20.60 -1.40
C VAL A 319 16.16 -20.08 -2.61
N VAL A 320 16.57 -18.93 -3.14
CA VAL A 320 16.04 -18.37 -4.38
C VAL A 320 17.16 -18.47 -5.40
N THR A 321 16.98 -19.30 -6.43
CA THR A 321 18.01 -19.46 -7.46
C THR A 321 17.99 -18.28 -8.44
N ASN A 322 19.05 -18.14 -9.23
CA ASN A 322 19.10 -17.09 -10.26
C ASN A 322 18.00 -17.31 -11.32
N GLU A 323 17.70 -18.56 -11.65
CA GLU A 323 16.63 -18.93 -12.58
C GLU A 323 15.27 -18.47 -12.04
N THR A 324 14.96 -18.75 -10.76
CA THR A 324 13.74 -18.27 -10.11
C THR A 324 13.66 -16.73 -10.15
N ARG A 325 14.77 -16.05 -9.87
CA ARG A 325 14.83 -14.57 -9.90
C ARG A 325 14.54 -14.04 -11.31
N GLN A 326 15.15 -14.60 -12.34
CA GLN A 326 14.91 -14.22 -13.74
C GLN A 326 13.46 -14.46 -14.18
N ILE A 327 12.81 -15.53 -13.69
CA ILE A 327 11.40 -15.73 -13.97
C ILE A 327 10.55 -14.66 -13.27
N LEU A 328 10.83 -14.34 -12.01
CA LEU A 328 10.13 -13.27 -11.29
C LEU A 328 10.35 -11.89 -11.93
N GLU A 329 11.54 -11.62 -12.46
CA GLU A 329 11.84 -10.41 -13.23
C GLU A 329 10.95 -10.32 -14.47
N ARG A 330 10.86 -11.39 -15.28
CA ARG A 330 9.97 -11.42 -16.45
C ARG A 330 8.50 -11.26 -16.07
N LEU A 331 8.04 -11.96 -15.03
CA LEU A 331 6.66 -11.85 -14.57
C LEU A 331 6.36 -10.42 -14.12
N ASN A 332 7.27 -9.76 -13.40
CA ASN A 332 7.13 -8.40 -12.88
C ASN A 332 7.71 -7.32 -13.81
N GLU A 333 7.90 -7.58 -15.10
CA GLU A 333 8.58 -6.65 -16.02
C GLU A 333 7.94 -5.25 -16.03
N VAL A 334 6.60 -5.20 -16.00
CA VAL A 334 5.85 -3.94 -16.03
C VAL A 334 6.03 -3.17 -14.72
N ASP A 335 5.95 -3.84 -13.57
CA ASP A 335 6.21 -3.23 -12.27
C ASP A 335 7.67 -2.81 -12.12
N LEU A 336 8.63 -3.56 -12.69
CA LEU A 336 10.05 -3.21 -12.70
C LEU A 336 10.27 -1.92 -13.49
N ARG A 337 9.67 -1.81 -14.68
CA ARG A 337 9.69 -0.57 -15.47
C ARG A 337 9.10 0.59 -14.66
N LEU A 338 7.93 0.42 -14.06
CA LEU A 338 7.26 1.44 -13.25
C LEU A 338 8.13 1.87 -12.07
N TYR A 339 8.66 0.89 -11.33
CA TYR A 339 9.52 1.12 -10.17
C TYR A 339 10.78 1.89 -10.57
N ASN A 340 11.45 1.52 -11.66
CA ASN A 340 12.65 2.20 -12.12
C ASN A 340 12.35 3.64 -12.55
N GLU A 341 11.28 3.88 -13.33
CA GLU A 341 10.90 5.24 -13.75
C GLU A 341 10.51 6.16 -12.59
N ILE A 342 9.98 5.61 -11.50
CA ILE A 342 9.61 6.37 -10.31
C ILE A 342 10.80 6.51 -9.34
N SER A 343 11.61 5.47 -9.17
CA SER A 343 12.67 5.48 -8.16
C SER A 343 14.00 6.03 -8.68
N ASP A 344 14.26 6.07 -9.98
CA ASP A 344 15.51 6.58 -10.53
C ASP A 344 15.58 8.12 -10.40
N CYS A 345 16.35 8.58 -9.41
CA CYS A 345 16.48 9.99 -9.05
C CYS A 345 17.83 10.59 -9.44
N GLY A 346 18.69 9.83 -10.13
CA GLY A 346 20.10 10.19 -10.27
C GLY A 346 20.86 10.09 -8.93
N VAL A 347 22.12 10.54 -8.95
CA VAL A 347 23.09 10.41 -7.83
C VAL A 347 23.05 11.62 -6.86
N GLU A 348 22.03 12.45 -6.95
CA GLU A 348 21.96 13.70 -6.17
C GLU A 348 21.69 13.42 -4.67
N GLU A 349 22.17 14.33 -3.83
CA GLU A 349 21.88 14.34 -2.39
C GLU A 349 20.36 14.46 -2.16
N TYR A 350 19.87 13.90 -1.05
CA TYR A 350 18.44 13.85 -0.73
C TYR A 350 17.92 15.21 -0.26
N GLU A 351 17.70 16.15 -1.18
CA GLU A 351 17.22 17.50 -0.90
C GLU A 351 15.70 17.64 -1.07
N PHE A 352 14.93 17.04 -0.16
CA PHE A 352 13.45 17.14 -0.22
C PHE A 352 12.89 18.49 0.22
N GLY A 353 13.71 19.35 0.84
CA GLY A 353 13.26 20.58 1.48
C GLY A 353 12.51 20.31 2.78
N ARG A 354 11.56 21.19 3.13
CA ARG A 354 10.68 21.04 4.30
C ARG A 354 9.22 21.18 3.87
N LEU A 355 8.36 20.37 4.47
CA LEU A 355 6.92 20.51 4.33
C LEU A 355 6.48 21.83 4.98
N ASP A 356 6.01 22.76 4.15
CA ASP A 356 5.54 24.06 4.60
C ASP A 356 4.22 23.91 5.40
N PRO A 357 4.21 24.24 6.71
CA PRO A 357 3.00 24.16 7.53
C PRO A 357 1.86 25.07 7.04
N ALA A 358 2.16 26.14 6.29
CA ALA A 358 1.13 27.00 5.71
C ALA A 358 0.27 26.26 4.68
N ARG A 359 0.81 25.21 4.06
CA ARG A 359 0.07 24.31 3.15
C ARG A 359 -0.86 23.35 3.87
N LEU A 360 -0.90 23.32 5.19
CA LEU A 360 -1.70 22.38 5.99
C LEU A 360 -2.78 23.13 6.76
N VAL A 361 -4.03 22.68 6.74
CA VAL A 361 -5.09 23.27 7.57
C VAL A 361 -4.85 22.81 9.01
N SER A 362 -4.34 23.72 9.85
CA SER A 362 -4.27 23.43 11.28
C SER A 362 -5.68 23.41 11.83
N ASN A 363 -6.18 22.23 12.20
CA ASN A 363 -7.32 22.10 13.09
C ASN A 363 -6.87 22.57 14.49
N SER A 364 -6.55 23.85 14.64
CA SER A 364 -6.54 24.48 15.95
C SER A 364 -8.01 24.50 16.37
N VAL A 365 -8.42 23.44 17.07
CA VAL A 365 -9.67 23.44 17.80
C VAL A 365 -9.56 24.67 18.69
N SER A 366 -10.29 25.72 18.35
CA SER A 366 -10.39 26.93 19.15
C SER A 366 -11.00 26.52 20.48
N SER A 367 -10.14 26.17 21.43
CA SER A 367 -10.48 25.72 22.79
C SER A 367 -11.01 26.87 23.65
N SER A 368 -11.61 27.90 23.04
CA SER A 368 -11.98 29.16 23.66
C SER A 368 -13.46 29.27 24.08
N ASP A 369 -14.33 28.30 23.78
CA ASP A 369 -15.78 28.39 24.10
C ASP A 369 -16.30 27.33 25.08
N GLN A 370 -15.52 26.98 26.09
CA GLN A 370 -16.04 26.36 27.32
C GLN A 370 -15.67 27.19 28.56
N SER A 371 -16.05 28.46 28.54
CA SER A 371 -16.21 29.24 29.76
C SER A 371 -17.55 29.96 29.71
N SER A 372 -18.34 29.80 30.78
CA SER A 372 -19.63 30.44 31.07
C SER A 372 -20.92 29.72 30.63
N ASN A 373 -21.31 28.68 31.39
CA ASN A 373 -22.67 28.65 31.95
C ASN A 373 -22.76 27.69 33.15
N GLY A 374 -22.18 28.14 34.27
CA GLY A 374 -22.43 27.59 35.61
C GLY A 374 -23.17 28.61 36.47
N GLY A 375 -24.24 29.20 35.93
CA GLY A 375 -25.12 30.13 36.63
C GLY A 375 -26.16 29.39 37.47
N ARG A 376 -26.04 29.53 38.78
CA ARG A 376 -26.99 29.18 39.85
C ARG A 376 -28.47 29.26 39.45
N ASN A 377 -29.24 28.28 39.90
CA ASN A 377 -30.62 28.52 40.37
C ASN A 377 -30.87 27.77 41.67
N ASN A 378 -30.76 28.51 42.78
CA ASN A 378 -31.48 28.21 44.01
C ASN A 378 -32.95 28.52 43.77
N LYS A 379 -33.85 27.59 44.07
CA LYS A 379 -35.22 27.92 44.48
C LYS A 379 -35.66 27.00 45.63
N ASN A 380 -36.32 27.68 46.56
CA ASN A 380 -36.89 27.32 47.87
C ASN A 380 -37.62 25.98 47.97
#